data_AF-A0A1M6W6C7-F1
#
_entry.id   AF-A0A1M6W6C7-F1
#
_cell.length_a   1.000
_cell.length_b   1.000
_cell.length_c   1.000
_cell.angle_alpha   90.00
_cell.angle_beta   90.00
_cell.angle_gamma   90.00
#
_symmetry.space_group_name_H-M   'P 1'
#
loop_
_entity.id
_entity.type
_entity.pdbx_description
1 polymer ?
#
loop_
_entity_poly.entity_id
_entity_poly.type
_entity_poly.pdbx_seq_one_letter_code
_entity_poly.pdbx_strand_id
1 'polypeptide(L)'
;MNRIWMLFLCMSLLATTAFVACGDSSSADSDSSSESNDAKGKFVDSRDGQTYKTVTIGTQTWMAENLNFKVDSSFCYQDEEKNCDKYGRLYTWAAAIDRPESECGRGHTCSMPLGNIQGVCPEGWHLPSDEEWNVLIYTLGGSGGVAGPKLRSTEWKCGGGEYRIAEDGTNASGFSALPAGYKSYFRYESGISFFWTSSIWVADGYNYVASIRLTCFLPDDVSEEFSQKSEGFSVRCLQDDENQSSNVDSTSSESVEGIVGSMTDSRDGQTYKTVTIGSQTWMAENLNYEADSSLGNSNESVDSAKHEHLYTWAAALGMSEEDCGRERTCYVLPSGNVQGVCPSGWHLPSKAEWETLFVSVGGALTEAKSLISIAGWNDSGDASFWSATEFGNYSAYHMGQTNDGARLYYGSKAFEFPVRCIQD
;
A
#
# COMPACT_ATOMS: atom_id res chain seq x y z
N MET A 1 79.24 -11.86 -19.19
CA MET A 1 80.20 -12.95 -19.51
C MET A 1 79.99 -14.08 -18.50
N ASN A 2 79.80 -15.31 -18.99
CA ASN A 2 79.71 -16.63 -18.30
C ASN A 2 78.50 -16.83 -17.37
N ARG A 3 77.42 -17.56 -17.77
CA ARG A 3 77.23 -19.04 -17.87
C ARG A 3 77.69 -19.77 -16.60
N ILE A 4 76.86 -20.57 -15.92
CA ILE A 4 76.62 -22.00 -16.24
C ILE A 4 75.47 -22.55 -15.37
N TRP A 5 74.61 -23.36 -16.00
CA TRP A 5 73.62 -24.28 -15.40
C TRP A 5 74.29 -25.57 -14.89
N MET A 6 73.78 -26.20 -13.83
CA MET A 6 74.02 -27.63 -13.57
C MET A 6 72.80 -28.32 -12.94
N LEU A 7 72.41 -29.42 -13.61
CA LEU A 7 71.40 -30.45 -13.29
C LEU A 7 71.88 -31.41 -12.19
N PHE A 8 70.94 -32.13 -11.55
CA PHE A 8 70.97 -33.57 -11.11
C PHE A 8 69.67 -33.81 -10.28
N LEU A 9 68.61 -34.54 -10.70
CA LEU A 9 68.38 -35.97 -10.99
C LEU A 9 68.54 -36.91 -9.78
N CYS A 10 67.44 -37.39 -9.17
CA CYS A 10 67.32 -38.78 -8.70
C CYS A 10 65.89 -39.23 -8.26
N MET A 11 65.47 -40.33 -8.89
CA MET A 11 64.50 -41.41 -8.59
C MET A 11 63.71 -41.51 -7.25
N SER A 12 62.38 -41.67 -7.43
CA SER A 12 61.44 -42.70 -6.89
C SER A 12 61.64 -43.34 -5.50
N LEU A 13 60.57 -43.35 -4.68
CA LEU A 13 59.94 -44.57 -4.15
C LEU A 13 58.54 -44.27 -3.54
N LEU A 14 57.56 -45.13 -3.85
CA LEU A 14 56.24 -45.23 -3.22
C LEU A 14 56.35 -45.91 -1.84
N ALA A 15 55.63 -45.41 -0.84
CA ALA A 15 55.06 -46.23 0.25
C ALA A 15 53.96 -45.46 0.99
N THR A 16 52.75 -45.99 0.95
CA THR A 16 51.57 -45.61 1.75
C THR A 16 51.66 -46.21 3.15
N THR A 17 51.41 -45.40 4.20
CA THR A 17 50.91 -45.89 5.50
C THR A 17 50.04 -44.82 6.16
N ALA A 18 48.82 -45.21 6.52
CA ALA A 18 47.87 -44.44 7.32
C ALA A 18 48.19 -44.54 8.82
N PHE A 19 47.88 -43.48 9.58
CA PHE A 19 47.65 -43.53 11.03
C PHE A 19 46.58 -42.51 11.46
N VAL A 20 45.89 -42.91 12.53
CA VAL A 20 44.59 -42.49 13.10
C VAL A 20 44.73 -41.43 14.21
N ALA A 21 43.68 -40.63 14.47
CA ALA A 21 43.11 -40.21 15.79
C ALA A 21 42.35 -38.86 15.64
N CYS A 22 41.27 -38.48 16.33
CA CYS A 22 40.49 -39.02 17.47
C CYS A 22 39.09 -38.34 17.50
N GLY A 23 38.05 -39.01 18.05
CA GLY A 23 36.81 -38.37 18.56
C GLY A 23 37.05 -37.71 19.95
N ASP A 24 36.20 -36.84 20.50
CA ASP A 24 34.75 -37.00 20.71
C ASP A 24 33.97 -35.68 20.95
N SER A 25 32.68 -35.74 20.60
CA SER A 25 31.47 -35.04 21.11
C SER A 25 31.39 -33.51 21.31
N SER A 26 30.50 -32.85 20.55
CA SER A 26 29.45 -31.95 21.08
C SER A 26 28.41 -31.59 20.01
N SER A 27 27.13 -31.78 20.38
CA SER A 27 25.90 -31.11 19.92
C SER A 27 25.61 -30.98 18.42
N ALA A 28 24.60 -31.75 18.00
CA ALA A 28 23.79 -31.43 16.84
C ALA A 28 23.02 -30.12 17.11
N ASP A 29 23.52 -29.00 16.59
CA ASP A 29 22.69 -27.84 16.33
C ASP A 29 22.12 -27.98 14.93
N SER A 30 20.80 -28.18 14.88
CA SER A 30 19.98 -27.95 13.70
C SER A 30 20.06 -26.47 13.34
N ASP A 31 21.05 -26.11 12.54
CA ASP A 31 21.08 -24.80 11.90
C ASP A 31 19.96 -24.79 10.87
N SER A 32 18.84 -24.20 11.27
CA SER A 32 17.70 -23.95 10.40
C SER A 32 18.18 -22.98 9.33
N SER A 33 18.53 -23.53 8.17
CA SER A 33 18.71 -22.77 6.95
C SER A 33 17.44 -21.96 6.73
N SER A 34 17.55 -20.66 6.98
CA SER A 34 16.54 -19.66 6.65
C SER A 34 16.17 -19.84 5.19
N GLU A 35 14.98 -20.37 4.94
CA GLU A 35 14.42 -20.39 3.60
C GLU A 35 14.30 -18.94 3.13
N SER A 36 15.07 -18.60 2.10
CA SER A 36 14.88 -17.37 1.35
C SER A 36 13.47 -17.40 0.76
N ASN A 37 12.69 -16.34 1.01
CA ASN A 37 11.45 -16.10 0.30
C ASN A 37 11.77 -15.78 -1.18
N ASP A 38 12.03 -16.83 -1.95
CA ASP A 38 12.21 -16.79 -3.39
C ASP A 38 10.88 -16.42 -4.06
N ALA A 39 10.93 -15.54 -5.06
CA ALA A 39 9.84 -15.26 -5.99
C ALA A 39 9.28 -16.58 -6.55
N LYS A 40 8.04 -16.95 -6.18
CA LYS A 40 7.50 -18.30 -6.41
C LYS A 40 6.86 -18.52 -7.79
N GLY A 41 6.81 -17.51 -8.67
CA GLY A 41 6.25 -17.65 -10.01
C GLY A 41 7.12 -17.10 -11.13
N LYS A 42 6.92 -17.62 -12.35
CA LYS A 42 7.48 -17.09 -13.58
C LYS A 42 6.36 -16.90 -14.59
N PHE A 43 6.37 -15.79 -15.30
CA PHE A 43 5.50 -15.48 -16.41
C PHE A 43 6.34 -15.27 -17.67
N VAL A 44 5.90 -15.80 -18.81
CA VAL A 44 6.56 -15.60 -20.11
C VAL A 44 5.64 -14.75 -20.97
N ASP A 45 6.10 -13.55 -21.32
CA ASP A 45 5.38 -12.68 -22.23
C ASP A 45 5.47 -13.25 -23.65
N SER A 46 4.33 -13.65 -24.22
CA SER A 46 4.28 -14.26 -25.54
C SER A 46 4.60 -13.27 -26.67
N ARG A 47 4.57 -11.97 -26.39
CA ARG A 47 4.77 -10.90 -27.38
C ARG A 47 6.24 -10.73 -27.75
N ASP A 48 7.16 -10.94 -26.80
CA ASP A 48 8.60 -10.76 -26.99
C ASP A 48 9.47 -11.91 -26.44
N GLY A 49 8.86 -12.89 -25.76
CA GLY A 49 9.54 -14.02 -25.14
C GLY A 49 10.25 -13.69 -23.82
N GLN A 50 10.10 -12.48 -23.29
CA GLN A 50 10.71 -12.08 -22.03
C GLN A 50 10.06 -12.87 -20.88
N THR A 51 10.90 -13.46 -20.05
CA THR A 51 10.44 -14.12 -18.81
C THR A 51 10.57 -13.13 -17.65
N TYR A 52 9.51 -12.97 -16.89
CA TYR A 52 9.43 -12.16 -15.68
C TYR A 52 9.18 -13.06 -14.48
N LYS A 53 9.83 -12.77 -13.35
CA LYS A 53 9.47 -13.34 -12.06
C LYS A 53 8.16 -12.72 -11.57
N THR A 54 7.42 -13.46 -10.77
CA THR A 54 6.19 -12.98 -10.14
C THR A 54 6.19 -13.30 -8.65
N VAL A 55 5.43 -12.50 -7.89
CA VAL A 55 5.30 -12.65 -6.44
C VAL A 55 3.89 -12.32 -6.00
N THR A 56 3.34 -13.15 -5.12
CA THR A 56 2.05 -12.89 -4.49
C THR A 56 2.28 -12.21 -3.14
N ILE A 57 1.68 -11.04 -2.96
CA ILE A 57 1.76 -10.24 -1.72
C ILE A 57 0.32 -9.97 -1.29
N GLY A 58 -0.07 -10.53 -0.14
CA GLY A 58 -1.49 -10.56 0.24
C GLY A 58 -2.29 -11.38 -0.77
N THR A 59 -3.33 -10.77 -1.33
CA THR A 59 -4.19 -11.36 -2.37
C THR A 59 -3.71 -11.06 -3.80
N GLN A 60 -2.75 -10.16 -3.97
CA GLN A 60 -2.36 -9.66 -5.28
C GLN A 60 -1.12 -10.37 -5.81
N THR A 61 -1.16 -10.81 -7.07
CA THR A 61 0.00 -11.40 -7.76
C THR A 61 0.62 -10.41 -8.72
N TRP A 62 1.83 -9.97 -8.42
CA TRP A 62 2.54 -8.94 -9.16
C TRP A 62 3.73 -9.47 -9.95
N MET A 63 4.11 -8.80 -11.04
CA MET A 63 5.45 -8.96 -11.62
C MET A 63 6.51 -8.47 -10.64
N ALA A 64 7.49 -9.30 -10.30
CA ALA A 64 8.62 -8.95 -9.43
C ALA A 64 9.71 -8.13 -10.15
N GLU A 65 9.57 -7.93 -11.46
CA GLU A 65 10.50 -7.21 -12.32
C GLU A 65 9.73 -6.17 -13.13
N ASN A 66 10.36 -5.03 -13.43
CA ASN A 66 9.75 -3.98 -14.24
C ASN A 66 9.55 -4.47 -15.67
N LEU A 67 8.43 -4.08 -16.30
CA LEU A 67 8.13 -4.47 -17.67
C LEU A 67 9.19 -3.93 -18.65
N ASN A 68 9.67 -4.78 -19.54
CA ASN A 68 10.70 -4.47 -20.54
C ASN A 68 10.20 -4.58 -21.99
N PHE A 69 8.88 -4.49 -22.21
CA PHE A 69 8.26 -4.58 -23.52
C PHE A 69 8.47 -3.31 -24.35
N LYS A 70 9.04 -3.42 -25.55
CA LYS A 70 9.41 -2.26 -26.36
C LYS A 70 8.23 -1.70 -27.18
N VAL A 71 7.92 -0.43 -26.93
CA VAL A 71 7.00 0.40 -27.72
C VAL A 71 7.66 1.75 -28.10
N ASP A 72 7.08 2.50 -29.04
CA ASP A 72 7.66 3.75 -29.55
C ASP A 72 7.96 4.78 -28.45
N SER A 73 7.02 4.95 -27.50
CA SER A 73 7.14 5.86 -26.35
C SER A 73 7.72 5.17 -25.10
N SER A 74 8.70 4.26 -25.29
CA SER A 74 9.42 3.60 -24.20
C SER A 74 10.94 3.76 -24.32
N PHE A 75 11.61 3.93 -23.18
CA PHE A 75 13.00 4.36 -23.09
C PHE A 75 13.78 3.46 -22.13
N CYS A 76 15.08 3.30 -22.39
CA CYS A 76 16.00 2.80 -21.37
C CYS A 76 16.47 3.96 -20.51
N TYR A 77 16.72 3.71 -19.24
CA TYR A 77 17.34 4.72 -18.39
C TYR A 77 18.69 5.16 -18.99
N GLN A 78 18.92 6.48 -19.09
CA GLN A 78 20.06 7.11 -19.78
C GLN A 78 20.20 6.75 -21.28
N ASP A 79 19.13 6.25 -21.91
CA ASP A 79 19.15 5.79 -23.30
C ASP A 79 20.18 4.68 -23.59
N GLU A 80 20.55 3.90 -22.56
CA GLU A 80 21.46 2.75 -22.68
C GLU A 80 20.72 1.41 -22.59
N GLU A 81 20.79 0.57 -23.64
CA GLU A 81 20.09 -0.74 -23.68
C GLU A 81 20.42 -1.65 -22.48
N LYS A 82 21.65 -1.61 -21.98
CA LYS A 82 22.04 -2.37 -20.77
C LYS A 82 21.24 -1.99 -19.52
N ASN A 83 20.75 -0.75 -19.46
CA ASN A 83 19.90 -0.30 -18.37
C ASN A 83 18.48 -0.81 -18.50
N CYS A 84 17.99 -1.08 -19.72
CA CYS A 84 16.74 -1.82 -19.90
C CYS A 84 16.85 -3.26 -19.38
N ASP A 85 17.97 -3.93 -19.65
CA ASP A 85 18.21 -5.30 -19.13
C ASP A 85 18.19 -5.36 -17.60
N LYS A 86 18.66 -4.29 -16.93
CA LYS A 86 18.73 -4.22 -15.47
C LYS A 86 17.45 -3.69 -14.83
N TYR A 87 16.91 -2.59 -15.33
CA TYR A 87 15.85 -1.82 -14.68
C TYR A 87 14.48 -1.94 -15.36
N GLY A 88 14.40 -2.64 -16.49
CA GLY A 88 13.25 -2.59 -17.38
C GLY A 88 13.16 -1.26 -18.14
N ARG A 89 12.04 -1.08 -18.86
CA ARG A 89 11.78 0.13 -19.64
C ARG A 89 11.02 1.17 -18.84
N LEU A 90 11.24 2.42 -19.23
CA LEU A 90 10.47 3.57 -18.79
C LEU A 90 9.47 3.93 -19.89
N TYR A 91 8.22 4.16 -19.53
CA TYR A 91 7.12 4.44 -20.46
C TYR A 91 6.58 5.84 -20.19
N THR A 92 6.13 6.57 -21.22
CA THR A 92 5.21 7.67 -20.96
C THR A 92 3.90 7.13 -20.39
N TRP A 93 3.11 8.00 -19.75
CA TRP A 93 1.83 7.53 -19.21
C TRP A 93 0.89 7.03 -20.32
N ALA A 94 0.82 7.74 -21.46
CA ALA A 94 0.02 7.32 -22.61
C ALA A 94 0.46 5.94 -23.14
N ALA A 95 1.77 5.68 -23.19
CA ALA A 95 2.29 4.37 -23.55
C ALA A 95 1.94 3.29 -22.51
N ALA A 96 2.01 3.62 -21.22
CA ALA A 96 1.70 2.68 -20.14
C ALA A 96 0.24 2.18 -20.20
N ILE A 97 -0.70 3.05 -20.60
CA ILE A 97 -2.12 2.69 -20.80
C ILE A 97 -2.45 2.27 -22.23
N ASP A 98 -1.45 2.06 -23.09
CA ASP A 98 -1.60 1.71 -24.51
C ASP A 98 -2.55 2.65 -25.27
N ARG A 99 -2.22 3.95 -25.24
CA ARG A 99 -2.92 5.02 -25.95
C ARG A 99 -1.97 5.93 -26.72
N PRO A 100 -2.44 6.54 -27.82
CA PRO A 100 -1.65 7.56 -28.51
C PRO A 100 -1.36 8.77 -27.62
N GLU A 101 -0.15 9.32 -27.74
CA GLU A 101 0.23 10.59 -27.07
C GLU A 101 -0.72 11.74 -27.44
N SER A 102 -1.25 11.75 -28.67
CA SER A 102 -2.21 12.75 -29.14
C SER A 102 -3.59 12.66 -28.49
N GLU A 103 -3.89 11.56 -27.81
CA GLU A 103 -5.18 11.33 -27.15
C GLU A 103 -5.05 11.43 -25.63
N CYS A 104 -4.00 10.86 -25.06
CA CYS A 104 -3.86 10.71 -23.62
C CYS A 104 -2.56 11.27 -23.04
N GLY A 105 -1.68 11.81 -23.89
CA GLY A 105 -0.42 12.42 -23.49
C GLY A 105 -0.59 13.80 -22.85
N ARG A 106 0.52 14.52 -22.70
CA ARG A 106 0.55 15.85 -22.08
C ARG A 106 -0.35 16.84 -22.81
N GLY A 107 -1.19 17.56 -22.07
CA GLY A 107 -2.13 18.54 -22.59
C GLY A 107 -3.50 17.96 -22.98
N HIS A 108 -3.71 16.65 -22.79
CA HIS A 108 -4.93 15.97 -23.17
C HIS A 108 -5.60 15.29 -21.97
N THR A 109 -6.92 15.41 -21.87
CA THR A 109 -7.73 14.57 -20.99
C THR A 109 -7.93 13.21 -21.67
N CYS A 110 -7.76 12.14 -20.90
CA CYS A 110 -7.92 10.78 -21.41
C CYS A 110 -9.23 10.19 -20.91
N SER A 111 -10.01 9.56 -21.79
CA SER A 111 -11.20 8.82 -21.40
C SER A 111 -10.80 7.37 -21.17
N MET A 112 -10.87 6.92 -19.92
CA MET A 112 -10.53 5.55 -19.53
C MET A 112 -11.78 4.66 -19.57
N PRO A 113 -11.65 3.41 -20.03
CA PRO A 113 -12.70 2.41 -19.84
C PRO A 113 -12.87 2.10 -18.34
N LEU A 114 -14.05 1.60 -17.97
CA LEU A 114 -14.31 1.11 -16.62
C LEU A 114 -13.60 -0.22 -16.40
N GLY A 115 -13.07 -0.43 -15.18
CA GLY A 115 -12.37 -1.65 -14.78
C GLY A 115 -10.87 -1.63 -15.07
N ASN A 116 -10.25 -2.81 -15.03
CA ASN A 116 -8.80 -2.99 -15.18
C ASN A 116 -8.31 -2.50 -16.53
N ILE A 117 -7.22 -1.73 -16.50
CA ILE A 117 -6.59 -1.20 -17.70
C ILE A 117 -5.41 -2.07 -18.06
N GLN A 118 -5.58 -2.99 -19.02
CA GLN A 118 -4.46 -3.82 -19.50
C GLN A 118 -3.26 -2.93 -19.86
N GLY A 119 -3.47 -1.93 -20.71
CA GLY A 119 -2.40 -1.04 -21.17
C GLY A 119 -1.26 -1.82 -21.82
N VAL A 120 -0.02 -1.43 -21.53
CA VAL A 120 1.18 -2.09 -22.06
C VAL A 120 1.43 -3.48 -21.43
N CYS A 121 0.73 -3.82 -20.35
CA CYS A 121 0.84 -5.13 -19.72
C CYS A 121 0.35 -6.26 -20.65
N PRO A 122 0.89 -7.47 -20.49
CA PRO A 122 0.49 -8.63 -21.30
C PRO A 122 -0.94 -9.07 -20.98
N GLU A 123 -1.52 -9.92 -21.83
CA GLU A 123 -2.87 -10.47 -21.61
C GLU A 123 -2.95 -11.20 -20.25
N GLY A 124 -4.05 -10.97 -19.51
CA GLY A 124 -4.24 -11.46 -18.14
C GLY A 124 -3.50 -10.65 -17.07
N TRP A 125 -2.93 -9.51 -17.45
CA TRP A 125 -2.26 -8.57 -16.56
C TRP A 125 -2.68 -7.14 -16.90
N HIS A 126 -2.68 -6.25 -15.91
CA HIS A 126 -3.05 -4.85 -16.10
C HIS A 126 -2.08 -3.88 -15.43
N LEU A 127 -2.16 -2.62 -15.86
CA LEU A 127 -1.51 -1.50 -15.21
C LEU A 127 -2.28 -1.17 -13.91
N PRO A 128 -1.69 -1.37 -12.73
CA PRO A 128 -2.39 -1.24 -11.47
C PRO A 128 -2.88 0.20 -11.25
N SER A 129 -4.05 0.32 -10.65
CA SER A 129 -4.59 1.56 -10.10
C SER A 129 -3.82 1.98 -8.85
N ASP A 130 -3.93 3.25 -8.48
CA ASP A 130 -3.49 3.77 -7.18
C ASP A 130 -4.08 2.95 -6.01
N GLU A 131 -5.34 2.50 -6.13
CA GLU A 131 -6.00 1.65 -5.16
C GLU A 131 -5.31 0.29 -4.99
N GLU A 132 -4.94 -0.36 -6.08
CA GLU A 132 -4.23 -1.65 -6.03
C GLU A 132 -2.82 -1.49 -5.47
N TRP A 133 -2.13 -0.40 -5.81
CA TRP A 133 -0.86 -0.03 -5.17
C TRP A 133 -1.02 0.20 -3.67
N ASN A 134 -2.09 0.86 -3.25
CA ASN A 134 -2.39 1.10 -1.85
C ASN A 134 -2.62 -0.21 -1.09
N VAL A 135 -3.40 -1.15 -1.63
CA VAL A 135 -3.59 -2.48 -1.04
C VAL A 135 -2.24 -3.19 -0.81
N LEU A 136 -1.33 -3.14 -1.79
CA LEU A 136 0.02 -3.66 -1.64
C LEU A 136 0.80 -2.97 -0.51
N ILE A 137 0.83 -1.64 -0.50
CA ILE A 137 1.58 -0.85 0.49
C ILE A 137 1.05 -1.15 1.90
N TYR A 138 -0.27 -1.22 2.07
CA TYR A 138 -0.92 -1.52 3.33
C TYR A 138 -0.70 -2.96 3.79
N THR A 139 -0.74 -3.93 2.86
CA THR A 139 -0.39 -5.33 3.15
C THR A 139 1.02 -5.45 3.73
N LEU A 140 1.91 -4.52 3.38
CA LEU A 140 3.29 -4.47 3.88
C LEU A 140 3.50 -3.60 5.12
N GLY A 141 2.43 -3.01 5.68
CA GLY A 141 2.44 -2.24 6.91
C GLY A 141 2.46 -0.72 6.74
N GLY A 142 2.15 -0.20 5.55
CA GLY A 142 2.00 1.25 5.30
C GLY A 142 3.31 2.00 5.02
N SER A 143 3.20 3.30 4.71
CA SER A 143 4.34 4.20 4.52
C SER A 143 5.01 4.58 5.85
N GLY A 144 5.94 5.52 5.85
CA GLY A 144 6.64 5.98 7.06
C GLY A 144 7.83 5.10 7.45
N GLY A 145 8.44 4.41 6.49
CA GLY A 145 9.64 3.60 6.68
C GLY A 145 9.39 2.09 6.84
N VAL A 146 8.15 1.62 6.63
CA VAL A 146 7.77 0.22 6.86
C VAL A 146 7.64 -0.57 5.56
N ALA A 147 6.77 -0.16 4.64
CA ALA A 147 6.56 -0.85 3.37
C ALA A 147 7.72 -0.68 2.40
N GLY A 148 8.34 0.51 2.33
CA GLY A 148 9.41 0.84 1.39
C GLY A 148 10.61 -0.12 1.49
N PRO A 149 11.20 -0.40 2.66
CA PRO A 149 12.26 -1.42 2.79
C PRO A 149 11.84 -2.79 2.26
N LYS A 150 10.61 -3.23 2.52
CA LYS A 150 10.11 -4.54 2.09
C LYS A 150 9.89 -4.62 0.59
N LEU A 151 9.52 -3.50 -0.05
CA LEU A 151 9.29 -3.39 -1.50
C LEU A 151 10.59 -3.30 -2.31
N ARG A 152 11.63 -2.69 -1.74
CA ARG A 152 12.91 -2.44 -2.43
C ARG A 152 13.78 -3.69 -2.46
N SER A 153 14.47 -3.89 -3.58
CA SER A 153 15.51 -4.91 -3.77
C SER A 153 16.62 -4.77 -2.72
N THR A 154 17.25 -5.89 -2.36
CA THR A 154 18.43 -5.91 -1.50
C THR A 154 19.62 -5.13 -2.05
N GLU A 155 19.64 -4.88 -3.37
CA GLU A 155 20.63 -4.03 -4.05
C GLU A 155 20.40 -2.53 -3.82
N TRP A 156 19.20 -2.12 -3.41
CA TRP A 156 18.90 -0.71 -3.16
C TRP A 156 19.50 -0.27 -1.83
N LYS A 157 20.66 0.37 -1.91
CA LYS A 157 21.38 0.92 -0.76
C LYS A 157 21.07 2.40 -0.59
N CYS A 158 20.53 2.76 0.57
CA CYS A 158 20.11 4.13 0.89
C CYS A 158 21.27 5.01 1.38
N GLY A 159 22.39 4.40 1.78
CA GLY A 159 23.50 5.12 2.40
C GLY A 159 23.11 5.75 3.75
N GLY A 160 23.92 6.69 4.22
CA GLY A 160 23.66 7.50 5.41
C GLY A 160 23.29 8.95 5.06
N GLY A 161 22.54 9.63 5.92
CA GLY A 161 22.18 11.04 5.73
C GLY A 161 21.10 11.51 6.71
N GLU A 162 21.05 12.82 6.95
CA GLU A 162 20.15 13.47 7.92
C GLU A 162 18.65 13.34 7.56
N TYR A 163 18.34 13.07 6.29
CA TYR A 163 16.96 12.97 5.77
C TYR A 163 16.49 11.54 5.51
N ARG A 164 17.18 10.53 6.05
CA ARG A 164 16.84 9.11 5.86
C ARG A 164 15.76 8.68 6.87
N ILE A 165 14.69 8.09 6.37
CA ILE A 165 13.61 7.52 7.20
C ILE A 165 13.51 6.00 7.15
N ALA A 166 14.09 5.39 6.13
CA ALA A 166 13.99 3.96 5.88
C ALA A 166 15.37 3.33 5.77
N GLU A 167 15.47 2.07 6.20
CA GLU A 167 16.68 1.26 6.01
C GLU A 167 16.92 0.95 4.53
N ASP A 168 17.98 0.20 4.23
CA ASP A 168 18.19 -0.35 2.88
C ASP A 168 17.00 -1.25 2.46
N GLY A 169 16.91 -1.55 1.16
CA GLY A 169 15.96 -2.56 0.71
C GLY A 169 16.25 -3.92 1.35
N THR A 170 15.23 -4.53 1.92
CA THR A 170 15.28 -5.88 2.51
C THR A 170 14.72 -6.92 1.56
N ASN A 171 13.92 -6.48 0.58
CA ASN A 171 13.15 -7.31 -0.33
C ASN A 171 12.29 -8.38 0.37
N ALA A 172 11.87 -8.13 1.61
CA ALA A 172 11.12 -9.12 2.39
C ALA A 172 9.80 -9.55 1.73
N SER A 173 9.25 -8.70 0.84
CA SER A 173 8.04 -9.00 0.08
C SER A 173 8.29 -9.77 -1.23
N GLY A 174 9.55 -9.89 -1.68
CA GLY A 174 9.90 -10.37 -3.02
C GLY A 174 9.58 -9.39 -4.16
N PHE A 175 9.06 -8.20 -3.86
CA PHE A 175 8.67 -7.21 -4.86
C PHE A 175 9.85 -6.72 -5.72
N SER A 176 11.05 -6.67 -5.14
CA SER A 176 12.33 -6.44 -5.80
C SER A 176 12.48 -5.13 -6.58
N ALA A 177 11.87 -4.02 -6.12
CA ALA A 177 12.00 -2.73 -6.80
C ALA A 177 13.47 -2.29 -6.89
N LEU A 178 13.92 -1.84 -8.05
CA LEU A 178 15.24 -1.25 -8.25
C LEU A 178 15.14 0.27 -8.38
N PRO A 179 16.18 1.05 -8.02
CA PRO A 179 16.17 2.51 -8.13
C PRO A 179 16.33 2.94 -9.60
N ALA A 180 15.30 2.70 -10.41
CA ALA A 180 15.30 2.89 -11.86
C ALA A 180 15.23 4.37 -12.28
N GLY A 181 15.03 5.29 -11.33
CA GLY A 181 14.89 6.71 -11.62
C GLY A 181 13.69 7.01 -12.52
N TYR A 182 13.85 8.02 -13.39
CA TYR A 182 12.87 8.39 -14.41
C TYR A 182 13.53 9.14 -15.58
N LYS A 183 12.83 9.25 -16.71
CA LYS A 183 13.40 9.75 -17.96
C LYS A 183 14.03 11.15 -17.86
N SER A 184 13.36 12.14 -17.26
CA SER A 184 13.87 13.52 -17.28
C SER A 184 14.96 13.82 -16.24
N TYR A 185 15.30 12.87 -15.37
CA TYR A 185 16.29 13.07 -14.32
C TYR A 185 17.32 11.94 -14.31
N PHE A 186 18.47 12.23 -14.93
CA PHE A 186 19.56 11.29 -15.14
C PHE A 186 20.59 11.23 -14.01
N ARG A 187 20.29 11.68 -12.77
CA ARG A 187 21.31 11.61 -11.71
C ARG A 187 21.51 10.18 -11.22
N TYR A 188 22.78 9.77 -11.23
CA TYR A 188 23.38 8.61 -10.59
C TYR A 188 22.59 8.08 -9.39
N GLU A 189 22.30 6.77 -9.39
CA GLU A 189 21.96 5.95 -8.22
C GLU A 189 21.01 6.66 -7.24
N SER A 190 19.91 7.23 -7.77
CA SER A 190 19.14 8.29 -7.09
C SER A 190 18.43 7.85 -5.81
N GLY A 191 18.52 6.58 -5.44
CA GLY A 191 17.77 6.02 -4.32
C GLY A 191 16.26 6.24 -4.47
N ILE A 192 15.77 6.41 -5.72
CA ILE A 192 14.37 6.69 -6.06
C ILE A 192 13.95 5.85 -7.29
N SER A 193 12.69 5.42 -7.31
CA SER A 193 12.02 4.84 -8.47
C SER A 193 10.59 5.35 -8.55
N PHE A 194 10.07 5.50 -9.77
CA PHE A 194 8.68 5.85 -10.02
C PHE A 194 7.97 4.77 -10.82
N PHE A 195 6.69 4.58 -10.52
CA PHE A 195 5.80 3.65 -11.20
C PHE A 195 4.53 4.34 -11.65
N TRP A 196 4.08 4.06 -12.86
CA TRP A 196 2.77 4.53 -13.30
C TRP A 196 1.64 3.80 -12.62
N THR A 197 0.55 4.53 -12.38
CA THR A 197 -0.76 3.97 -12.09
C THR A 197 -1.69 4.20 -13.29
N SER A 198 -2.78 3.44 -13.36
CA SER A 198 -3.86 3.67 -14.33
C SER A 198 -4.86 4.75 -13.91
N SER A 199 -4.81 5.20 -12.65
CA SER A 199 -5.78 6.12 -12.04
C SER A 199 -5.59 7.56 -12.50
N ILE A 200 -6.68 8.19 -12.95
CA ILE A 200 -6.70 9.61 -13.35
C ILE A 200 -7.44 10.44 -12.31
N TRP A 201 -6.80 11.51 -11.87
CA TRP A 201 -7.47 12.57 -11.12
C TRP A 201 -8.02 13.65 -12.05
N VAL A 202 -9.32 13.93 -11.93
CA VAL A 202 -10.08 14.77 -12.87
C VAL A 202 -9.71 16.26 -12.78
N ALA A 203 -9.15 16.72 -11.66
CA ALA A 203 -8.85 18.13 -11.43
C ALA A 203 -7.76 18.69 -12.37
N ASP A 204 -6.69 17.90 -12.63
CA ASP A 204 -5.53 18.31 -13.45
C ASP A 204 -5.14 17.27 -14.53
N GLY A 205 -6.08 16.36 -14.87
CA GLY A 205 -5.90 15.23 -15.78
C GLY A 205 -5.47 15.56 -17.22
N TYR A 206 -5.27 16.84 -17.56
CA TYR A 206 -4.63 17.30 -18.79
C TYR A 206 -3.13 17.04 -18.80
N ASN A 207 -2.44 17.26 -17.67
CA ASN A 207 -0.98 17.22 -17.63
C ASN A 207 -0.43 16.21 -16.63
N TYR A 208 -1.17 15.92 -15.56
CA TYR A 208 -0.68 15.13 -14.44
C TYR A 208 -1.53 13.88 -14.23
N VAL A 209 -0.89 12.82 -13.77
CA VAL A 209 -1.53 11.55 -13.40
C VAL A 209 -0.86 10.98 -12.15
N ALA A 210 -1.61 10.18 -11.41
CA ALA A 210 -1.11 9.48 -10.24
C ALA A 210 0.02 8.52 -10.61
N SER A 211 1.03 8.50 -9.76
CA SER A 211 2.24 7.68 -9.85
C SER A 211 2.68 7.30 -8.46
N ILE A 212 3.41 6.20 -8.32
CA ILE A 212 3.98 5.79 -7.03
C ILE A 212 5.47 6.09 -7.02
N ARG A 213 5.94 6.82 -6.01
CA ARG A 213 7.36 7.05 -5.74
C ARG A 213 7.83 6.14 -4.63
N LEU A 214 8.89 5.39 -4.87
CA LEU A 214 9.67 4.71 -3.83
C LEU A 214 10.98 5.46 -3.62
N THR A 215 11.36 5.70 -2.36
CA THR A 215 12.56 6.47 -2.01
C THR A 215 13.17 6.02 -0.68
N CYS A 216 14.36 6.52 -0.36
CA CYS A 216 14.99 6.38 0.95
C CYS A 216 14.75 7.59 1.88
N PHE A 217 14.18 8.68 1.35
CA PHE A 217 14.22 10.00 1.96
C PHE A 217 12.83 10.50 2.38
N LEU A 218 12.82 11.47 3.31
CA LEU A 218 11.61 12.17 3.77
C LEU A 218 10.74 12.75 2.62
N PRO A 219 9.41 12.90 2.83
CA PRO A 219 8.67 12.56 4.05
C PRO A 219 8.27 11.08 4.17
N ASP A 220 8.16 10.37 3.05
CA ASP A 220 7.66 8.99 2.96
C ASP A 220 8.53 8.13 2.03
N ASP A 221 8.76 6.88 2.43
CA ASP A 221 9.56 5.88 1.72
C ASP A 221 8.82 5.25 0.54
N VAL A 222 7.49 5.33 0.58
CA VAL A 222 6.58 5.07 -0.53
C VAL A 222 5.41 6.05 -0.47
N SER A 223 5.12 6.75 -1.57
CA SER A 223 4.03 7.73 -1.64
C SER A 223 3.40 7.78 -3.02
N GLU A 224 2.13 8.16 -3.06
CA GLU A 224 1.48 8.60 -4.28
C GLU A 224 1.94 10.02 -4.64
N GLU A 225 2.19 10.26 -5.92
CA GLU A 225 2.67 11.52 -6.48
C GLU A 225 1.90 11.87 -7.75
N PHE A 226 1.76 13.17 -8.01
CA PHE A 226 1.21 13.68 -9.26
C PHE A 226 2.34 14.00 -10.24
N SER A 227 2.43 13.21 -11.30
CA SER A 227 3.54 13.29 -12.24
C SER A 227 3.09 13.66 -13.64
N GLN A 228 3.96 14.38 -14.36
CA GLN A 228 3.64 14.81 -15.72
C GLN A 228 3.56 13.60 -16.65
N LYS A 229 2.52 13.53 -17.47
CA LYS A 229 2.27 12.45 -18.44
C LYS A 229 3.43 12.17 -19.40
N SER A 230 4.25 13.19 -19.67
CA SER A 230 5.42 13.11 -20.55
C SER A 230 6.68 12.55 -19.90
N GLU A 231 6.68 12.34 -18.58
CA GLU A 231 7.77 11.63 -17.89
C GLU A 231 7.82 10.17 -18.32
N GLY A 232 8.98 9.54 -18.14
CA GLY A 232 9.14 8.10 -18.35
C GLY A 232 9.33 7.39 -17.03
N PHE A 233 8.36 6.56 -16.62
CA PHE A 233 8.40 5.76 -15.39
C PHE A 233 8.27 4.27 -15.65
N SER A 234 8.65 3.47 -14.66
CA SER A 234 8.55 2.02 -14.74
C SER A 234 7.08 1.58 -14.73
N VAL A 235 6.80 0.43 -15.35
CA VAL A 235 5.51 -0.26 -15.24
C VAL A 235 5.73 -1.57 -14.53
N ARG A 236 4.85 -1.88 -13.57
CA ARG A 236 4.83 -3.15 -12.86
C ARG A 236 3.43 -3.71 -12.93
N CYS A 237 3.26 -4.78 -13.69
CA CYS A 237 1.93 -5.31 -13.97
C CYS A 237 1.41 -6.15 -12.81
N LEU A 238 0.09 -6.07 -12.61
CA LEU A 238 -0.67 -6.88 -11.66
C LEU A 238 -1.51 -7.90 -12.43
N GLN A 239 -1.58 -9.14 -11.96
CA GLN A 239 -2.33 -10.20 -12.61
C GLN A 239 -3.82 -9.99 -12.40
N ASP A 240 -4.63 -10.20 -13.44
CA ASP A 240 -6.09 -10.17 -13.32
C ASP A 240 -6.59 -11.35 -12.48
N ASP A 241 -7.62 -11.11 -11.67
CA ASP A 241 -8.34 -12.19 -11.00
C ASP A 241 -9.17 -12.97 -12.04
N GLU A 242 -9.02 -14.29 -12.07
CA GLU A 242 -9.73 -15.17 -13.03
C GLU A 242 -11.28 -15.08 -12.94
N ASN A 243 -11.83 -14.38 -11.95
CA ASN A 243 -13.26 -14.18 -11.72
C ASN A 243 -13.87 -12.93 -12.37
N GLN A 244 -13.11 -12.09 -13.09
CA GLN A 244 -13.63 -10.84 -13.67
C GLN A 244 -13.97 -10.93 -15.18
N SER A 245 -13.92 -12.13 -15.79
CA SER A 245 -14.33 -12.35 -17.18
C SER A 245 -15.58 -13.23 -17.28
N SER A 246 -16.75 -12.66 -16.99
CA SER A 246 -18.00 -12.93 -17.73
C SER A 246 -19.17 -12.15 -17.12
N ASN A 247 -19.86 -11.37 -17.96
CA ASN A 247 -21.19 -10.77 -17.77
C ASN A 247 -21.51 -10.19 -16.38
N VAL A 248 -21.46 -8.86 -16.29
CA VAL A 248 -22.21 -8.09 -15.29
C VAL A 248 -23.70 -8.35 -15.47
N ASP A 249 -24.19 -9.42 -14.86
CA ASP A 249 -25.56 -9.50 -14.38
C ASP A 249 -25.53 -9.04 -12.93
N SER A 250 -26.05 -7.84 -12.70
CA SER A 250 -26.34 -7.35 -11.37
C SER A 250 -27.22 -8.37 -10.64
N THR A 251 -26.72 -8.92 -9.54
CA THR A 251 -27.44 -9.33 -8.31
C THR A 251 -26.78 -10.57 -7.69
N SER A 252 -25.72 -10.39 -6.91
CA SER A 252 -25.44 -11.26 -5.76
C SER A 252 -24.52 -10.52 -4.79
N SER A 253 -25.12 -9.82 -3.84
CA SER A 253 -24.43 -9.40 -2.63
C SER A 253 -24.11 -10.66 -1.82
N GLU A 254 -22.90 -11.21 -1.98
CA GLU A 254 -22.39 -12.17 -1.02
C GLU A 254 -22.14 -11.43 0.29
N SER A 255 -23.03 -11.64 1.26
CA SER A 255 -22.90 -11.11 2.59
C SER A 255 -21.67 -11.74 3.25
N VAL A 256 -20.71 -10.92 3.65
CA VAL A 256 -19.59 -11.34 4.50
C VAL A 256 -20.21 -11.89 5.80
N GLU A 257 -20.05 -13.20 6.05
CA GLU A 257 -20.47 -13.84 7.30
C GLU A 257 -19.56 -13.38 8.45
N GLY A 258 -19.82 -12.19 8.98
CA GLY A 258 -19.20 -11.72 10.21
C GLY A 258 -19.74 -12.47 11.43
N ILE A 259 -18.87 -12.82 12.39
CA ILE A 259 -19.32 -13.38 13.66
C ILE A 259 -19.97 -12.26 14.46
N VAL A 260 -21.27 -12.38 14.72
CA VAL A 260 -22.05 -11.35 15.44
C VAL A 260 -21.96 -11.56 16.95
N GLY A 261 -21.71 -10.49 17.68
CA GLY A 261 -21.71 -10.44 19.14
C GLY A 261 -22.44 -9.22 19.68
N SER A 262 -22.23 -8.94 20.97
CA SER A 262 -22.73 -7.74 21.63
C SER A 262 -21.80 -7.32 22.76
N MET A 263 -21.77 -6.03 23.05
CA MET A 263 -21.09 -5.44 24.20
C MET A 263 -22.01 -4.47 24.92
N THR A 264 -21.82 -4.27 26.23
CA THR A 264 -22.55 -3.26 27.02
C THR A 264 -21.56 -2.22 27.54
N ASP A 265 -21.82 -0.95 27.23
CA ASP A 265 -21.01 0.15 27.71
C ASP A 265 -21.33 0.37 29.19
N SER A 266 -20.35 0.17 30.05
CA SER A 266 -20.53 0.29 31.50
C SER A 266 -20.79 1.72 31.95
N ARG A 267 -20.56 2.73 31.10
CA ARG A 267 -20.66 4.15 31.44
C ARG A 267 -22.11 4.63 31.41
N ASP A 268 -22.92 4.13 30.48
CA ASP A 268 -24.32 4.53 30.27
C ASP A 268 -25.31 3.34 30.27
N GLY A 269 -24.82 2.10 30.27
CA GLY A 269 -25.62 0.88 30.21
C GLY A 269 -26.14 0.53 28.81
N GLN A 270 -25.75 1.28 27.77
CA GLN A 270 -26.18 1.06 26.40
C GLN A 270 -25.51 -0.21 25.85
N THR A 271 -26.29 -1.08 25.21
CA THR A 271 -25.78 -2.30 24.58
C THR A 271 -25.71 -2.12 23.07
N TYR A 272 -24.55 -2.47 22.49
CA TYR A 272 -24.24 -2.36 21.08
C TYR A 272 -23.95 -3.74 20.49
N LYS A 273 -24.42 -3.98 19.27
CA LYS A 273 -24.03 -5.15 18.47
C LYS A 273 -22.59 -5.00 18.01
N THR A 274 -21.91 -6.13 17.90
CA THR A 274 -20.54 -6.20 17.40
C THR A 274 -20.44 -7.19 16.24
N VAL A 275 -19.45 -7.00 15.38
CA VAL A 275 -19.16 -7.90 14.27
C VAL A 275 -17.67 -8.11 14.14
N THR A 276 -17.24 -9.37 14.05
CA THR A 276 -15.84 -9.70 13.72
C THR A 276 -15.72 -9.90 12.22
N ILE A 277 -14.86 -9.11 11.58
CA ILE A 277 -14.55 -9.15 10.15
C ILE A 277 -13.03 -9.31 10.02
N GLY A 278 -12.59 -10.40 9.39
CA GLY A 278 -11.17 -10.77 9.39
C GLY A 278 -10.65 -10.93 10.81
N SER A 279 -9.61 -10.17 11.17
CA SER A 279 -9.00 -10.17 12.51
C SER A 279 -9.55 -9.08 13.44
N GLN A 280 -10.49 -8.26 12.99
CA GLN A 280 -10.95 -7.08 13.73
C GLN A 280 -12.38 -7.24 14.23
N THR A 281 -12.64 -6.83 15.47
CA THR A 281 -14.00 -6.79 16.03
C THR A 281 -14.48 -5.35 16.14
N TRP A 282 -15.54 -5.04 15.40
CA TRP A 282 -16.09 -3.70 15.24
C TRP A 282 -17.41 -3.57 16.00
N MET A 283 -17.72 -2.37 16.48
CA MET A 283 -19.10 -2.01 16.75
C MET A 283 -19.88 -2.00 15.43
N ALA A 284 -20.99 -2.75 15.39
CA ALA A 284 -21.90 -2.77 14.25
C ALA A 284 -22.84 -1.55 14.25
N GLU A 285 -22.96 -0.86 15.39
CA GLU A 285 -23.80 0.32 15.62
C GLU A 285 -22.92 1.53 15.97
N ASN A 286 -23.40 2.73 15.66
CA ASN A 286 -22.67 3.97 15.96
C ASN A 286 -22.67 4.20 17.47
N LEU A 287 -21.55 4.69 18.01
CA LEU A 287 -21.46 5.02 19.42
C LEU A 287 -22.44 6.16 19.74
N ASN A 288 -23.25 5.97 20.77
CA ASN A 288 -24.24 6.95 21.22
C ASN A 288 -24.01 7.34 22.68
N TYR A 289 -22.77 7.76 22.99
CA TYR A 289 -22.34 8.13 24.34
C TYR A 289 -22.29 9.65 24.49
N GLU A 290 -23.00 10.20 25.47
CA GLU A 290 -22.95 11.63 25.78
C GLU A 290 -21.60 11.99 26.44
N ALA A 291 -20.61 12.34 25.61
CA ALA A 291 -19.31 12.81 26.06
C ALA A 291 -19.42 14.17 26.75
N ASP A 292 -18.48 14.46 27.67
CA ASP A 292 -18.43 15.71 28.41
C ASP A 292 -18.55 16.92 27.46
N SER A 293 -19.55 17.77 27.71
CA SER A 293 -19.83 18.99 26.95
C SER A 293 -18.62 19.93 26.77
N SER A 294 -17.62 19.84 27.66
CA SER A 294 -16.37 20.59 27.56
C SER A 294 -15.42 20.12 26.44
N LEU A 295 -15.68 18.96 25.85
CA LEU A 295 -14.89 18.38 24.75
C LEU A 295 -15.38 18.80 23.36
N GLY A 296 -16.42 19.64 23.25
CA GLY A 296 -16.92 20.15 21.96
C GLY A 296 -18.05 19.32 21.33
N ASN A 297 -18.76 18.51 22.12
CA ASN A 297 -19.97 17.81 21.66
C ASN A 297 -21.08 18.85 21.37
N SER A 298 -21.58 18.94 20.13
CA SER A 298 -22.67 19.85 19.82
C SER A 298 -24.00 19.16 20.13
N ASN A 299 -24.66 19.60 21.21
CA ASN A 299 -26.05 19.21 21.51
C ASN A 299 -27.06 19.75 20.47
N GLU A 300 -26.61 20.52 19.48
CA GLU A 300 -27.46 21.11 18.44
C GLU A 300 -27.68 20.21 17.22
N SER A 301 -26.88 19.14 17.04
CA SER A 301 -26.96 18.24 15.88
C SER A 301 -27.46 16.83 16.21
N VAL A 302 -28.15 16.65 17.35
CA VAL A 302 -28.99 15.46 17.53
C VAL A 302 -30.03 15.48 16.42
N ASP A 303 -29.83 14.68 15.38
CA ASP A 303 -30.89 14.38 14.43
C ASP A 303 -31.98 13.69 15.25
N SER A 304 -32.97 14.49 15.64
CA SER A 304 -34.11 14.08 16.46
C SER A 304 -34.89 12.90 15.86
N ALA A 305 -34.61 12.54 14.59
CA ALA A 305 -35.15 11.36 13.93
C ALA A 305 -34.35 10.06 14.18
N LYS A 306 -33.08 10.10 14.64
CA LYS A 306 -32.19 8.91 14.69
C LYS A 306 -31.43 8.63 16.00
N HIS A 307 -31.42 9.52 16.99
CA HIS A 307 -30.74 9.29 18.29
C HIS A 307 -29.25 8.90 18.14
N GLU A 308 -28.48 9.61 17.32
CA GLU A 308 -27.03 9.39 17.17
C GLU A 308 -26.26 10.65 17.57
N HIS A 309 -25.18 10.48 18.35
CA HIS A 309 -24.26 11.57 18.70
C HIS A 309 -23.21 11.79 17.60
N LEU A 310 -22.98 13.06 17.27
CA LEU A 310 -21.92 13.49 16.38
C LEU A 310 -20.80 14.12 17.21
N TYR A 311 -19.55 13.86 16.83
CA TYR A 311 -18.39 14.33 17.56
C TYR A 311 -17.51 15.16 16.63
N THR A 312 -16.97 16.28 17.12
CA THR A 312 -15.80 16.87 16.48
C THR A 312 -14.62 15.90 16.58
N TRP A 313 -13.59 16.11 15.77
CA TRP A 313 -12.44 15.21 15.81
C TRP A 313 -11.70 15.24 17.17
N ALA A 314 -11.58 16.41 17.81
CA ALA A 314 -11.01 16.52 19.15
C ALA A 314 -11.86 15.75 20.19
N ALA A 315 -13.19 15.91 20.14
CA ALA A 315 -14.11 15.19 21.00
C ALA A 315 -14.00 13.67 20.83
N ALA A 316 -13.90 13.19 19.59
CA ALA A 316 -13.74 11.77 19.28
C ALA A 316 -12.45 11.19 19.90
N LEU A 317 -11.37 11.98 19.93
CA LEU A 317 -10.11 11.64 20.60
C LEU A 317 -10.16 11.79 22.13
N GLY A 318 -11.26 12.27 22.70
CA GLY A 318 -11.35 12.60 24.13
C GLY A 318 -10.50 13.80 24.53
N MET A 319 -10.26 14.72 23.59
CA MET A 319 -9.41 15.91 23.76
C MET A 319 -10.23 17.19 23.64
N SER A 320 -9.70 18.29 24.17
CA SER A 320 -10.35 19.59 24.02
C SER A 320 -10.09 20.18 22.63
N GLU A 321 -10.99 21.07 22.19
CA GLU A 321 -10.79 21.85 20.96
C GLU A 321 -9.53 22.74 21.02
N GLU A 322 -9.07 23.11 22.23
CA GLU A 322 -7.84 23.89 22.39
C GLU A 322 -6.57 23.07 22.11
N ASP A 323 -6.61 21.78 22.43
CA ASP A 323 -5.48 20.85 22.30
C ASP A 323 -5.37 20.28 20.88
N CYS A 324 -6.51 19.97 20.25
CA CYS A 324 -6.57 19.20 19.00
C CYS A 324 -7.69 19.61 18.04
N GLY A 325 -8.32 20.76 18.27
CA GLY A 325 -9.50 21.23 17.53
C GLY A 325 -9.21 22.07 16.30
N ARG A 326 -10.17 22.94 15.97
CA ARG A 326 -10.18 23.76 14.75
C ARG A 326 -8.88 24.55 14.58
N GLU A 327 -8.26 24.40 13.39
CA GLU A 327 -7.14 25.19 12.90
C GLU A 327 -5.77 25.01 13.58
N ARG A 328 -5.53 23.88 14.28
CA ARG A 328 -4.27 23.63 14.98
C ARG A 328 -3.74 22.20 14.81
N THR A 329 -2.41 22.10 14.74
CA THR A 329 -1.68 20.82 14.81
C THR A 329 -1.85 20.22 16.21
N CYS A 330 -2.18 18.94 16.28
CA CYS A 330 -2.16 18.20 17.55
C CYS A 330 -0.72 18.01 18.01
N TYR A 331 -0.32 18.73 19.06
CA TYR A 331 1.06 18.66 19.55
C TYR A 331 1.39 17.33 20.25
N VAL A 332 0.38 16.59 20.72
CA VAL A 332 0.52 15.29 21.36
C VAL A 332 -0.61 14.37 20.89
N LEU A 333 -0.42 13.68 19.77
CA LEU A 333 -1.29 12.56 19.44
C LEU A 333 -0.94 11.35 20.32
N PRO A 334 -1.92 10.68 20.92
CA PRO A 334 -1.67 9.43 21.64
C PRO A 334 -1.06 8.40 20.69
N SER A 335 0.06 7.78 21.09
CA SER A 335 0.69 6.69 20.34
C SER A 335 -0.01 5.36 20.60
N GLY A 336 -0.28 4.59 19.56
CA GLY A 336 -1.00 3.31 19.66
C GLY A 336 -2.52 3.48 19.56
N ASN A 337 -3.28 2.53 20.11
CA ASN A 337 -4.73 2.56 20.10
C ASN A 337 -5.26 3.76 20.91
N VAL A 338 -6.00 4.64 20.24
CA VAL A 338 -6.54 5.84 20.87
C VAL A 338 -7.94 5.55 21.39
N GLN A 339 -8.09 5.27 22.68
CA GLN A 339 -9.40 5.00 23.29
C GLN A 339 -10.41 6.11 22.93
N GLY A 340 -10.04 7.37 23.15
CA GLY A 340 -10.90 8.52 22.90
C GLY A 340 -12.26 8.40 23.58
N VAL A 341 -13.34 8.68 22.85
CA VAL A 341 -14.72 8.57 23.35
C VAL A 341 -15.19 7.11 23.50
N CYS A 342 -14.47 6.14 22.95
CA CYS A 342 -14.83 4.73 23.04
C CYS A 342 -14.74 4.17 24.49
N PRO A 343 -15.52 3.13 24.82
CA PRO A 343 -15.48 2.51 26.14
C PRO A 343 -14.14 1.80 26.37
N SER A 344 -13.85 1.47 27.64
CA SER A 344 -12.60 0.74 27.97
C SER A 344 -12.54 -0.62 27.25
N GLY A 345 -11.37 -0.94 26.69
CA GLY A 345 -11.18 -2.13 25.84
C GLY A 345 -11.60 -1.92 24.38
N TRP A 346 -11.97 -0.68 24.02
CA TRP A 346 -12.32 -0.26 22.67
C TRP A 346 -11.64 1.06 22.35
N HIS A 347 -11.37 1.32 21.08
CA HIS A 347 -10.71 2.53 20.64
C HIS A 347 -11.27 3.07 19.32
N LEU A 348 -10.94 4.34 19.06
CA LEU A 348 -11.26 5.02 17.81
C LEU A 348 -10.36 4.44 16.70
N PRO A 349 -10.92 3.91 15.60
CA PRO A 349 -10.12 3.22 14.60
C PRO A 349 -9.13 4.16 13.92
N SER A 350 -7.90 3.69 13.79
CA SER A 350 -6.87 4.33 12.98
C SER A 350 -7.16 4.17 11.48
N LYS A 351 -6.46 4.95 10.66
CA LYS A 351 -6.50 4.84 9.20
C LYS A 351 -6.17 3.40 8.76
N ALA A 352 -5.15 2.80 9.37
CA ALA A 352 -4.72 1.42 9.09
C ALA A 352 -5.78 0.37 9.42
N GLU A 353 -6.61 0.63 10.44
CA GLU A 353 -7.67 -0.30 10.82
C GLU A 353 -8.86 -0.23 9.88
N TRP A 354 -9.25 0.97 9.45
CA TRP A 354 -10.21 1.13 8.36
C TRP A 354 -9.72 0.44 7.08
N GLU A 355 -8.44 0.57 6.73
CA GLU A 355 -7.83 -0.11 5.58
C GLU A 355 -7.89 -1.63 5.71
N THR A 356 -7.58 -2.16 6.90
CA THR A 356 -7.67 -3.61 7.18
C THR A 356 -9.11 -4.13 7.00
N LEU A 357 -10.10 -3.34 7.42
CA LEU A 357 -11.51 -3.67 7.20
C LEU A 357 -11.84 -3.72 5.70
N PHE A 358 -11.42 -2.73 4.92
CA PHE A 358 -11.69 -2.69 3.47
C PHE A 358 -11.06 -3.88 2.74
N VAL A 359 -9.83 -4.24 3.09
CA VAL A 359 -9.17 -5.45 2.55
C VAL A 359 -9.97 -6.70 2.89
N SER A 360 -10.47 -6.80 4.12
CA SER A 360 -11.19 -7.98 4.61
C SER A 360 -12.56 -8.19 3.95
N VAL A 361 -13.16 -7.16 3.35
CA VAL A 361 -14.52 -7.22 2.78
C VAL A 361 -14.60 -7.23 1.25
N GLY A 362 -13.47 -7.24 0.54
CA GLY A 362 -13.51 -7.33 -0.94
C GLY A 362 -12.33 -6.75 -1.73
N GLY A 363 -11.28 -6.22 -1.09
CA GLY A 363 -9.95 -6.13 -1.73
C GLY A 363 -9.66 -4.97 -2.68
N ALA A 364 -10.60 -4.07 -2.98
CA ALA A 364 -10.33 -2.77 -3.60
C ALA A 364 -10.98 -1.67 -2.76
N LEU A 365 -10.29 -0.54 -2.59
CA LEU A 365 -10.75 0.62 -1.80
C LEU A 365 -12.04 1.26 -2.35
N THR A 366 -12.63 0.71 -3.40
CA THR A 366 -13.87 1.14 -4.03
C THR A 366 -15.06 0.18 -3.88
N GLU A 367 -14.91 -1.02 -3.30
CA GLU A 367 -16.01 -2.02 -3.34
C GLU A 367 -16.46 -2.56 -1.98
N ALA A 368 -16.25 -1.82 -0.90
CA ALA A 368 -16.89 -2.12 0.39
C ALA A 368 -18.42 -1.84 0.39
N LYS A 369 -19.13 -2.13 -0.70
CA LYS A 369 -20.60 -2.10 -0.80
C LYS A 369 -21.25 -3.07 0.20
N SER A 370 -20.54 -4.12 0.58
CA SER A 370 -20.93 -5.04 1.64
C SER A 370 -21.02 -4.38 3.03
N LEU A 371 -20.39 -3.22 3.25
CA LEU A 371 -20.51 -2.43 4.48
C LEU A 371 -21.73 -1.50 4.48
N ILE A 372 -22.44 -1.38 3.36
CA ILE A 372 -23.64 -0.53 3.27
C ILE A 372 -24.78 -1.21 4.04
N SER A 373 -25.20 -0.58 5.15
CA SER A 373 -26.44 -0.93 5.82
C SER A 373 -27.63 -0.82 4.86
N ILE A 374 -28.59 -1.74 4.93
CA ILE A 374 -29.83 -1.65 4.12
C ILE A 374 -30.80 -0.55 4.59
N ALA A 375 -30.49 0.15 5.70
CA ALA A 375 -31.32 1.20 6.28
C ALA A 375 -30.49 2.19 7.14
N GLY A 376 -31.04 3.36 7.45
CA GLY A 376 -30.43 4.31 8.40
C GLY A 376 -29.61 5.45 7.79
N TRP A 377 -29.50 5.53 6.46
CA TRP A 377 -28.74 6.57 5.75
C TRP A 377 -29.41 7.95 5.77
N ASN A 378 -28.61 9.01 5.62
CA ASN A 378 -29.15 10.34 5.36
C ASN A 378 -29.84 10.39 3.98
N ASP A 379 -30.55 11.48 3.67
CA ASP A 379 -31.30 11.61 2.41
C ASP A 379 -30.42 11.52 1.15
N SER A 380 -29.09 11.71 1.30
CA SER A 380 -28.09 11.58 0.24
C SER A 380 -27.55 10.16 0.08
N GLY A 381 -27.77 9.27 1.05
CA GLY A 381 -27.19 7.92 1.05
C GLY A 381 -25.74 7.84 1.53
N ASP A 382 -25.22 8.89 2.17
CA ASP A 382 -23.82 9.00 2.57
C ASP A 382 -23.64 8.92 4.09
N ALA A 383 -22.49 8.41 4.56
CA ALA A 383 -22.09 8.45 5.96
C ALA A 383 -20.58 8.66 6.10
N SER A 384 -20.17 9.34 7.17
CA SER A 384 -18.78 9.61 7.47
C SER A 384 -18.46 9.19 8.91
N PHE A 385 -17.30 8.60 9.17
CA PHE A 385 -16.88 8.13 10.49
C PHE A 385 -15.46 8.56 10.77
N TRP A 386 -15.21 9.14 11.94
CA TRP A 386 -13.87 9.60 12.28
C TRP A 386 -12.86 8.45 12.35
N SER A 387 -11.64 8.75 11.89
CA SER A 387 -10.44 8.00 12.25
C SER A 387 -9.65 8.74 13.33
N ALA A 388 -8.91 8.01 14.15
CA ALA A 388 -7.94 8.58 15.07
C ALA A 388 -6.69 9.19 14.38
N THR A 389 -6.53 9.03 13.07
CA THR A 389 -5.33 9.45 12.34
C THR A 389 -5.44 10.88 11.80
N GLU A 390 -4.48 11.74 12.19
CA GLU A 390 -4.38 13.13 11.73
C GLU A 390 -3.94 13.23 10.26
N PHE A 391 -4.46 14.23 9.53
CA PHE A 391 -3.99 14.60 8.19
C PHE A 391 -3.58 16.08 8.17
N GLY A 392 -2.33 16.32 8.55
CA GLY A 392 -1.79 17.67 8.67
C GLY A 392 -2.53 18.52 9.70
N ASN A 393 -2.31 19.83 9.64
CA ASN A 393 -2.71 20.71 10.74
C ASN A 393 -4.23 20.92 10.86
N TYR A 394 -4.96 20.84 9.76
CA TYR A 394 -6.36 21.29 9.69
C TYR A 394 -7.35 20.14 9.49
N SER A 395 -6.85 18.95 9.16
CA SER A 395 -7.68 17.84 8.73
C SER A 395 -7.34 16.56 9.46
N ALA A 396 -8.28 15.63 9.42
CA ALA A 396 -8.11 14.27 9.89
C ALA A 396 -8.74 13.29 8.92
N TYR A 397 -8.25 12.06 8.95
CA TYR A 397 -8.84 11.01 8.15
C TYR A 397 -10.23 10.64 8.70
N HIS A 398 -11.13 10.30 7.78
CA HIS A 398 -12.43 9.73 8.09
C HIS A 398 -12.79 8.72 7.01
N MET A 399 -13.47 7.65 7.39
CA MET A 399 -14.09 6.76 6.42
C MET A 399 -15.38 7.42 5.94
N GLY A 400 -15.55 7.54 4.63
CA GLY A 400 -16.80 7.95 4.02
C GLY A 400 -17.37 6.81 3.18
N GLN A 401 -18.64 6.50 3.42
CA GLN A 401 -19.43 5.59 2.60
C GLN A 401 -20.34 6.40 1.68
N THR A 402 -20.32 6.06 0.40
CA THR A 402 -21.27 6.54 -0.62
C THR A 402 -21.92 5.34 -1.33
N ASN A 403 -22.81 5.60 -2.28
CA ASN A 403 -23.39 4.58 -3.17
C ASN A 403 -22.34 3.79 -3.98
N ASP A 404 -21.17 4.40 -4.21
CA ASP A 404 -20.11 3.78 -5.00
C ASP A 404 -19.23 2.85 -4.15
N GLY A 405 -19.16 3.04 -2.83
CA GLY A 405 -18.35 2.23 -1.91
C GLY A 405 -17.92 3.00 -0.66
N ALA A 406 -17.11 2.35 0.18
CA ALA A 406 -16.49 2.95 1.36
C ALA A 406 -15.02 3.26 1.07
N ARG A 407 -14.57 4.47 1.39
CA ARG A 407 -13.16 4.86 1.23
C ARG A 407 -12.72 5.83 2.32
N LEU A 408 -11.41 5.98 2.50
CA LEU A 408 -10.85 6.99 3.38
C LEU A 408 -10.72 8.33 2.66
N TYR A 409 -11.19 9.37 3.33
CA TYR A 409 -11.02 10.75 2.94
C TYR A 409 -10.30 11.48 4.06
N TYR A 410 -9.89 12.72 3.79
CA TYR A 410 -9.53 13.67 4.83
C TYR A 410 -10.50 14.84 4.80
N GLY A 411 -10.89 15.31 5.98
CA GLY A 411 -11.87 16.37 6.16
C GLY A 411 -11.42 17.33 7.26
N SER A 412 -11.99 18.52 7.27
CA SER A 412 -11.69 19.50 8.31
C SER A 412 -11.99 18.92 9.69
N LYS A 413 -11.07 19.08 10.65
CA LYS A 413 -11.29 18.72 12.06
C LYS A 413 -12.50 19.43 12.68
N ALA A 414 -13.00 20.48 12.03
CA ALA A 414 -14.19 21.24 12.41
C ALA A 414 -15.52 20.52 12.15
N PHE A 415 -15.51 19.49 11.29
CA PHE A 415 -16.70 18.69 11.00
C PHE A 415 -17.10 17.84 12.20
N GLU A 416 -18.35 17.39 12.18
CA GLU A 416 -18.91 16.52 13.21
C GLU A 416 -19.35 15.22 12.54
N PHE A 417 -18.74 14.10 12.94
CA PHE A 417 -19.04 12.78 12.41
C PHE A 417 -19.35 11.80 13.56
N PRO A 418 -20.19 10.79 13.31
CA PRO A 418 -20.34 9.68 14.25
C PRO A 418 -19.02 8.92 14.45
N VAL A 419 -18.96 8.19 15.56
CA VAL A 419 -17.84 7.33 15.92
C VAL A 419 -18.27 5.86 15.88
N ARG A 420 -17.40 5.01 15.34
CA ARG A 420 -17.53 3.56 15.38
C ARG A 420 -16.27 2.97 16.00
N CYS A 421 -16.39 2.31 17.14
CA CYS A 421 -15.23 1.80 17.86
C CYS A 421 -14.83 0.39 17.40
N ILE A 422 -13.55 0.08 17.56
CA ILE A 422 -12.94 -1.22 17.34
C ILE A 422 -12.39 -1.75 18.67
N GLN A 423 -12.41 -3.08 18.87
CA GLN A 423 -11.93 -3.72 20.10
C GLN A 423 -10.40 -3.83 20.12
N ASP A 424 -9.78 -3.65 21.29
CA ASP A 424 -8.33 -3.76 21.51
C ASP A 424 -7.74 -5.18 21.29
#